data_AF-A0A6P0W9E6-F1
#
_entry.id   AF-A0A6P0W9E6-F1
#
_cell.length_a   1.000
_cell.length_b   1.000
_cell.length_c   1.000
_cell.angle_alpha   90.00
_cell.angle_beta   90.00
_cell.angle_gamma   90.00
#
_symmetry.space_group_name_H-M   'P 1'
#
loop_
_entity.id
_entity.type
_entity.pdbx_description
1 polymer ?
#
loop_
_entity_poly.entity_id
_entity_poly.type
_entity_poly.pdbx_seq_one_letter_code
_entity_poly.pdbx_strand_id
1 'polypeptide(L)' 'MGECVAKLFKESSTHTTCSWKGQANYYTIVVNGKENKDAAWYYPSTKEKAKPIEGYVAFRGGVKVEV' A
#
# COMPACT_ATOMS: atom_id res chain seq x y z
N MET A 1 -8.75 -10.34 21.19
CA MET A 1 -7.65 -9.38 21.38
C MET A 1 -7.19 -8.97 19.99
N GLY A 2 -7.66 -7.83 19.49
CA GLY A 2 -7.30 -7.34 18.16
C GLY A 2 -5.86 -6.83 18.20
N GLU A 3 -4.97 -7.50 17.50
CA GLU A 3 -3.57 -7.09 17.42
C GLU A 3 -3.48 -5.79 16.58
N CYS A 4 -2.79 -4.78 17.13
CA CYS A 4 -2.66 -3.47 16.52
C CYS A 4 -2.18 -3.56 15.07
N VAL A 5 -3.04 -3.10 14.15
CA VAL A 5 -2.87 -3.07 12.69
C VAL A 5 -1.54 -2.44 12.24
N ALA A 6 -0.97 -1.56 13.05
CA ALA A 6 0.29 -0.86 12.75
C ALA A 6 1.51 -1.79 12.64
N LYS A 7 1.51 -2.98 13.27
CA LYS A 7 2.65 -3.92 13.19
C LYS A 7 2.63 -4.82 11.95
N LEU A 8 1.57 -4.76 11.15
CA LEU A 8 1.35 -5.66 10.02
C LEU A 8 1.98 -5.10 8.74
N PHE A 9 2.23 -3.79 8.65
CA PHE A 9 2.82 -3.16 7.47
C PHE A 9 4.33 -3.10 7.58
N LYS A 10 5.01 -3.72 6.62
CA LYS A 10 6.45 -3.70 6.45
C LYS A 10 6.77 -2.91 5.19
N GLU A 11 7.50 -1.82 5.36
CA GLU A 11 8.00 -0.99 4.26
C GLU A 11 8.81 -1.83 3.28
N SER A 12 8.37 -1.82 2.02
CA SER A 12 9.06 -2.46 0.92
C SER A 12 9.89 -1.40 0.20
N SER A 13 11.13 -1.70 -0.17
CA SER A 13 11.92 -0.80 -1.02
C SER A 13 11.41 -0.77 -2.46
N THR A 14 10.43 -1.60 -2.81
CA THR A 14 9.76 -1.59 -4.10
C THR A 14 9.01 -0.27 -4.27
N HIS A 15 9.44 0.49 -5.28
CA HIS A 15 8.75 1.68 -5.73
C HIS A 15 8.67 1.63 -7.26
N THR A 16 7.57 2.13 -7.80
CA THR A 16 7.36 2.14 -9.24
C THR A 16 6.89 3.52 -9.64
N THR A 17 7.57 4.13 -10.60
CA THR A 17 7.22 5.45 -11.10
C THR A 17 6.48 5.30 -12.42
N CYS A 18 5.32 5.93 -12.50
CA CYS A 18 4.51 5.99 -13.71
C CYS A 18 4.45 7.44 -14.19
N SER A 19 4.73 7.67 -15.48
CA SER A 19 4.82 9.01 -16.07
C SER A 19 3.56 9.87 -15.92
N TRP A 20 2.40 9.22 -15.77
CA TRP A 20 1.08 9.85 -15.67
C TRP A 20 0.38 9.72 -14.31
N LYS A 21 0.78 8.75 -13.48
CA LYS A 21 0.21 8.53 -12.13
C LYS A 21 1.07 9.12 -11.01
N GLY A 22 2.40 9.10 -11.15
CA GLY A 22 3.33 9.50 -10.10
C GLY A 22 4.14 8.33 -9.55
N GLN A 23 4.66 8.47 -8.34
CA GLN A 23 5.45 7.43 -7.66
C GLN A 23 4.54 6.56 -6.80
N ALA A 24 4.55 5.25 -7.05
CA ALA A 24 3.95 4.23 -6.21
C ALA A 24 5.01 3.69 -5.25
N ASN A 25 4.67 3.58 -3.98
CA ASN A 25 5.48 2.92 -2.96
C ASN A 25 4.72 1.71 -2.45
N TYR A 26 5.40 0.59 -2.22
CA TYR A 26 4.75 -0.67 -1.83
C TYR A 26 4.99 -1.02 -0.36
N TYR A 27 4.02 -1.68 0.23
CA TYR A 27 4.06 -2.24 1.56
C TYR A 27 3.81 -3.74 1.50
N THR A 28 4.64 -4.47 2.24
CA THR A 28 4.43 -5.89 2.53
C THR A 28 3.55 -6.01 3.76
N ILE A 29 2.51 -6.83 3.68
CA ILE A 29 1.55 -7.01 4.77
C ILE A 29 1.81 -8.37 5.43
N VAL A 30 2.08 -8.39 6.74
CA VAL A 30 2.30 -9.62 7.51
C VAL A 30 1.16 -9.79 8.50
N VAL A 31 0.28 -10.77 8.28
CA VAL A 31 -0.91 -11.00 9.12
C VAL A 31 -1.00 -12.47 9.49
N ASN A 32 -1.12 -12.79 10.78
CA ASN A 32 -1.27 -14.18 11.25
C ASN A 32 -0.20 -15.14 10.68
N GLY A 33 1.05 -14.68 10.57
CA GLY A 33 2.15 -15.46 9.99
C GLY A 33 2.13 -15.60 8.46
N LYS A 34 1.15 -15.00 7.77
CA LYS A 34 1.13 -14.90 6.30
C LYS A 34 1.77 -13.58 5.88
N GLU A 35 2.88 -13.68 5.15
CA GLU A 35 3.56 -12.55 4.53
C GLU A 35 3.04 -12.35 3.10
N ASN A 36 2.49 -11.17 2.83
CA ASN A 36 1.88 -10.79 1.57
C ASN A 36 2.71 -9.65 0.99
N LYS A 37 3.72 -10.01 0.20
CA LYS A 37 4.64 -9.04 -0.42
C LYS A 37 3.91 -8.14 -1.39
N ASP A 38 4.22 -6.84 -1.30
CA ASP A 38 3.69 -5.81 -2.20
C ASP A 38 2.14 -5.82 -2.26
N ALA A 39 1.51 -6.20 -1.15
CA ALA A 39 0.06 -6.37 -1.04
C ALA A 39 -0.67 -5.04 -0.85
N ALA A 40 0.01 -4.00 -0.40
CA ALA A 40 -0.48 -2.63 -0.43
C ALA A 40 0.48 -1.74 -1.20
N TRP A 41 -0.05 -0.71 -1.83
CA TRP A 41 0.76 0.38 -2.40
C TRP A 41 0.04 1.71 -2.23
N TYR A 42 0.82 2.77 -2.19
CA TYR A 42 0.33 4.12 -2.00
C TYR A 42 1.08 5.10 -2.89
N TYR A 43 0.42 6.20 -3.20
CA TYR A 43 0.99 7.26 -4.03
C TYR A 43 1.21 8.52 -3.17
N PRO A 44 2.43 8.74 -2.62
CA PRO A 44 2.71 9.94 -1.83
C PRO A 44 2.71 11.22 -2.67
N SER A 45 3.05 11.11 -3.95
CA SER A 45 3.00 12.22 -4.89
C SER A 45 2.45 11.74 -6.22
N THR A 46 1.29 12.29 -6.58
CA THR A 46 0.61 11.99 -7.83
C THR A 46 0.73 13.14 -8.81
N LYS A 47 0.54 12.83 -10.11
CA LYS A 47 0.45 13.87 -11.13
C LYS A 47 -0.92 14.52 -11.12
N GLU A 48 -1.06 15.66 -11.78
CA GLU A 48 -2.29 16.45 -11.83
C GLU A 48 -3.53 15.63 -12.27
N LYS A 49 -3.36 14.68 -13.20
CA LYS A 49 -4.41 13.76 -13.65
C LYS A 49 -4.79 12.66 -12.63
N ALA A 50 -3.94 12.42 -11.65
CA ALA A 50 -4.05 11.40 -10.62
C ALA A 50 -4.13 11.97 -9.19
N LYS A 51 -4.25 13.31 -9.03
CA LYS A 51 -4.56 13.96 -7.75
C LYS A 51 -5.66 13.30 -6.91
N PRO A 52 -6.78 12.80 -7.49
CA PRO A 52 -7.80 12.14 -6.67
C PRO A 52 -7.34 10.85 -5.99
N ILE A 53 -6.22 10.24 -6.41
CA ILE A 53 -5.64 9.05 -5.75
C ILE A 53 -4.40 9.37 -4.91
N GLU A 54 -4.10 10.66 -4.69
CA GLU A 54 -2.98 11.10 -3.87
C GLU A 54 -3.19 10.80 -2.40
N GLY A 55 -2.20 10.19 -1.75
CA GLY A 55 -2.30 9.79 -0.35
C GLY A 55 -3.21 8.59 -0.11
N TYR A 56 -3.81 8.02 -1.15
CA TYR A 56 -4.62 6.80 -1.03
C TYR A 56 -3.74 5.56 -1.03
N VAL A 57 -4.13 4.60 -0.20
CA VAL A 57 -3.56 3.25 -0.15
C VAL A 57 -4.50 2.31 -0.89
N ALA A 58 -3.95 1.58 -1.85
CA ALA A 58 -4.64 0.52 -2.56
C ALA A 58 -4.09 -0.85 -2.12
N PHE A 59 -4.96 -1.86 -2.14
CA PHE A 59 -4.63 -3.22 -1.70
C PHE A 59 -4.87 -4.21 -2.83
N ARG A 60 -3.96 -5.16 -3.02
CA ARG A 60 -4.15 -6.29 -3.95
C ARG A 60 -5.13 -7.29 -3.35
N GLY A 61 -5.85 -8.01 -4.22
CA GLY A 61 -6.85 -9.00 -3.82
C GLY A 61 -6.35 -9.98 -2.76
N GLY A 62 -7.18 -10.22 -1.74
CA GLY A 62 -6.85 -11.05 -0.58
C GLY A 62 -6.63 -10.29 0.72
N VAL A 63 -6.65 -8.95 0.68
CA VAL A 63 -6.64 -8.10 1.88
C VAL A 63 -8.08 -7.66 2.19
N LYS A 64 -8.57 -7.99 3.39
CA LYS A 64 -9.84 -7.48 3.92
C LYS A 64 -9.52 -6.37 4.91
N VAL A 65 -9.95 -5.15 4.60
CA VAL A 65 -9.82 -3.99 5.49
C VAL A 65 -11.15 -3.87 6.25
N GLU A 66 -11.11 -3.98 7.57
CA GLU A 66 -12.26 -3.73 8.45
C GLU A 66 -11.98 -2.43 9.22
N VAL A 67 -12.99 -1.55 9.28
CA VAL A 67 -12.92 -0.23 9.91
C VAL A 67 -13.42 -0.28 11.35
#